data_AF-C7NDI6-F1
#
_entry.id   AF-C7NDI6-F1
#
_cell.length_a   1.000
_cell.length_b   1.000
_cell.length_c   1.000
_cell.angle_alpha   90.00
_cell.angle_beta   90.00
_cell.angle_gamma   90.00
#
_symmetry.space_group_name_H-M   'P 1'
#
loop_
_entity.id
_entity.type
_entity.pdbx_description
1 polymer ?
#
loop_
_entity_poly.entity_id
_entity_poly.type
_entity_poly.pdbx_seq_one_letter_code
_entity_poly.pdbx_strand_id
1 'polypeptide(L)'
;MEIVISIIIGITIVFIMINFINRKKMDEFDDFSGKKENKENKEETDNVDRFGHKITSIDDIVEVDYSQNYEGNDKERDRKYRHIIFFAYENIISGNYRMAREELEMAAGLKARGNYELGKFYYYCKSDNQNAVNMFRFAYNDGINEAVYYLGKIEEESGNIELAIDWYNEGAKKGDINSITRLGKIAEEKNDYKKAEEFYLKAADTKDAGGIYNLVNLYFKQNMREKVIEWHKKLMNEKQITGLTFEIIKNIEFMLGSEKDKKYVELINQGNEFLEKRDYENARKLFTEAINYNERGYLELAKSYYAEGKGEKTKEVFERAYEMGVKEAAYKLGQYMDVVEGNEKESEKWYKIGKEMGDARAIYQLAMLYETSREFGKSEEEAYGIFEISANMKYAPAIMDMAFYSDRAENKNKVKEWTSKLLNETGLIELGKNMIGDAQNLLEEMGEKIEDKISEKDYEIEYDEDLIYFIKKFKSWN
;
A
#
# COMPACT_ATOMS: atom_id res chain seq x y z
N MET A 1 26.24 26.11 0.57
CA MET A 1 25.52 26.72 -0.55
C MET A 1 26.17 26.47 -1.93
N GLU A 2 27.44 26.09 -2.04
CA GLU A 2 28.05 25.71 -3.35
C GLU A 2 28.04 24.19 -3.67
N ILE A 3 27.73 23.32 -2.69
CA ILE A 3 27.65 21.86 -2.90
C ILE A 3 26.25 21.41 -3.36
N VAL A 4 25.19 22.10 -2.94
CA VAL A 4 23.80 21.79 -3.35
C VAL A 4 23.51 22.24 -4.80
N ILE A 5 24.17 23.31 -5.26
CA ILE A 5 24.08 23.78 -6.65
C ILE A 5 24.80 22.80 -7.61
N SER A 6 25.82 22.07 -7.14
CA SER A 6 26.57 21.10 -7.98
C SER A 6 25.81 19.80 -8.25
N ILE A 7 24.90 19.37 -7.36
CA ILE A 7 24.08 18.16 -7.54
C ILE A 7 22.91 18.42 -8.51
N ILE A 8 22.29 19.61 -8.44
CA ILE A 8 21.17 19.98 -9.32
C ILE A 8 21.66 20.35 -10.74
N ILE A 9 22.83 20.99 -10.87
CA ILE A 9 23.46 21.26 -12.18
C ILE A 9 24.01 19.97 -12.81
N GLY A 10 24.49 19.01 -12.01
CA GLY A 10 24.93 17.68 -12.48
C GLY A 10 23.81 16.86 -13.12
N ILE A 11 22.60 16.89 -12.55
CA ILE A 11 21.41 16.18 -13.09
C ILE A 11 20.90 16.84 -14.37
N THR A 12 21.02 18.17 -14.50
CA THR A 12 20.51 18.92 -15.66
C THR A 12 21.45 18.83 -16.89
N ILE A 13 22.77 18.76 -16.70
CA ILE A 13 23.75 18.65 -17.81
C ILE A 13 23.78 17.23 -18.42
N VAL A 14 23.54 16.18 -17.61
CA VAL A 14 23.38 14.80 -18.09
C VAL A 14 22.12 14.66 -18.98
N PHE A 15 21.05 15.41 -18.67
CA PHE A 15 19.82 15.47 -19.46
C PHE A 15 20.01 16.07 -20.89
N ILE A 16 21.00 16.94 -21.09
CA ILE A 16 21.28 17.58 -22.39
C ILE A 16 22.22 16.72 -23.26
N MET A 17 23.20 16.02 -22.65
CA MET A 17 24.10 15.13 -23.40
C MET A 17 23.45 13.79 -23.79
N ILE A 18 22.60 13.19 -22.94
CA ILE A 18 21.88 11.95 -23.27
C ILE A 18 20.86 12.17 -24.40
N ASN A 19 20.17 13.32 -24.42
CA ASN A 19 19.25 13.68 -25.51
C ASN A 19 19.95 13.94 -26.84
N PHE A 20 21.23 14.34 -26.84
CA PHE A 20 22.00 14.56 -28.08
C PHE A 20 22.67 13.27 -28.60
N ILE A 21 23.03 12.33 -27.72
CA ILE A 21 23.57 11.01 -28.10
C ILE A 21 22.46 10.08 -28.59
N ASN A 22 21.27 10.11 -27.98
CA ASN A 22 20.14 9.26 -28.38
C ASN A 22 19.49 9.68 -29.71
N ARG A 23 19.53 10.97 -30.08
CA ARG A 23 19.07 11.44 -31.40
C ARG A 23 19.94 11.00 -32.57
N LYS A 24 21.19 10.55 -32.34
CA LYS A 24 22.08 10.04 -33.40
C LYS A 24 22.13 8.52 -33.52
N LYS A 25 21.53 7.78 -32.57
CA LYS A 25 21.45 6.31 -32.58
C LYS A 25 20.07 5.75 -32.92
N MET A 26 19.08 6.62 -33.15
CA MET A 26 17.71 6.23 -33.45
C MET A 26 17.45 5.95 -34.94
N ASP A 27 18.45 6.13 -35.82
CA ASP A 27 18.34 5.85 -37.27
C ASP A 27 18.98 4.51 -37.68
N GLU A 28 19.41 3.64 -36.75
CA GLU A 28 20.11 2.38 -37.07
C GLU A 28 19.56 1.10 -36.42
N PHE A 29 18.34 1.10 -35.87
CA PHE A 29 17.71 -0.12 -35.34
C PHE A 29 16.35 -0.39 -35.98
N ASP A 30 16.33 -0.46 -37.31
CA ASP A 30 15.36 -1.27 -38.04
C ASP A 30 16.13 -2.42 -38.70
N ASP A 31 15.81 -3.64 -38.23
CA ASP A 31 16.07 -4.96 -38.82
C ASP A 31 16.83 -5.92 -37.89
N PHE A 32 16.08 -6.65 -37.08
CA PHE A 32 16.53 -7.92 -36.50
C PHE A 32 15.44 -8.98 -36.66
N SER A 33 15.17 -9.34 -37.92
CA SER A 33 14.47 -10.56 -38.31
C SER A 33 15.43 -11.77 -38.27
N GLY A 34 15.87 -12.17 -37.07
CA GLY A 34 16.76 -13.30 -36.87
C GLY A 34 16.02 -14.61 -36.55
N LYS A 35 15.75 -15.43 -37.58
CA LYS A 35 15.32 -16.85 -37.41
C LYS A 35 16.29 -17.60 -36.48
N LYS A 36 15.78 -18.29 -35.47
CA LYS A 36 16.48 -19.37 -34.76
C LYS A 36 15.73 -20.69 -34.91
N GLU A 37 16.49 -21.72 -35.24
CA GLU A 37 16.04 -23.07 -35.60
C GLU A 37 15.50 -23.83 -34.40
N ASN A 38 14.39 -24.54 -34.63
CA ASN A 38 13.79 -25.53 -33.74
C ASN A 38 14.77 -26.66 -33.41
N LYS A 39 14.86 -27.01 -32.11
CA LYS A 39 15.14 -28.38 -31.68
C LYS A 39 13.98 -28.86 -30.82
N GLU A 40 13.14 -29.67 -31.44
CA GLU A 40 12.13 -30.49 -30.79
C GLU A 40 12.79 -31.46 -29.80
N ASN A 41 12.26 -31.55 -28.59
CA ASN A 41 11.99 -32.84 -27.95
C ASN A 41 10.90 -32.69 -26.89
N LYS A 42 9.83 -33.45 -27.11
CA LYS A 42 8.60 -33.56 -26.32
C LYS A 42 8.82 -34.36 -25.03
N GLU A 43 8.28 -33.86 -23.93
CA GLU A 43 7.43 -34.67 -23.03
C GLU A 43 6.15 -33.87 -22.79
N GLU A 44 5.01 -34.40 -23.26
CA GLU A 44 3.67 -33.89 -22.95
C GLU A 44 3.41 -34.14 -21.46
N THR A 45 3.65 -33.13 -20.63
CA THR A 45 3.04 -33.07 -19.30
C THR A 45 1.58 -32.67 -19.50
N ASP A 46 0.63 -33.45 -18.99
CA ASP A 46 -0.78 -33.09 -18.95
C ASP A 46 -0.94 -31.62 -18.54
N ASN A 47 -1.72 -30.82 -19.29
CA ASN A 47 -1.97 -29.39 -19.05
C ASN A 47 -2.76 -29.21 -17.75
N VAL A 48 -2.16 -29.51 -16.62
CA VAL A 48 -2.72 -29.32 -15.29
C VAL A 48 -1.78 -28.45 -14.46
N ASP A 49 -2.34 -27.53 -13.69
CA ASP A 49 -1.54 -26.74 -12.76
C ASP A 49 -0.97 -27.62 -11.62
N ARG A 50 -0.19 -27.01 -10.71
CA ARG A 50 0.42 -27.73 -9.57
C ARG A 50 -0.59 -28.39 -8.62
N PHE A 51 -1.89 -28.17 -8.79
CA PHE A 51 -2.98 -28.77 -8.02
C PHE A 51 -3.79 -29.79 -8.84
N GLY A 52 -3.45 -30.00 -10.11
CA GLY A 52 -4.13 -30.95 -10.98
C GLY A 52 -5.30 -30.37 -11.79
N HIS A 53 -5.48 -29.05 -11.84
CA HIS A 53 -6.57 -28.40 -12.58
C HIS A 53 -6.21 -28.11 -14.04
N LYS A 54 -7.10 -28.44 -14.98
CA LYS A 54 -6.85 -28.34 -16.43
C LYS A 54 -6.66 -26.89 -16.88
N ILE A 55 -5.48 -26.55 -17.39
CA ILE A 55 -5.12 -25.22 -17.92
C ILE A 55 -5.71 -25.09 -19.33
N THR A 56 -6.64 -24.15 -19.53
CA THR A 56 -7.33 -23.93 -20.84
C THR A 56 -6.79 -22.77 -21.67
N SER A 57 -5.65 -22.20 -21.32
CA SER A 57 -5.04 -21.10 -22.10
C SER A 57 -3.51 -21.19 -21.99
N ILE A 58 -2.90 -21.88 -22.96
CA ILE A 58 -1.46 -21.82 -23.24
C ILE A 58 -1.38 -21.33 -24.67
N ASP A 59 -1.47 -20.03 -24.85
CA ASP A 59 -0.84 -19.36 -25.97
C ASP A 59 -0.09 -18.17 -25.38
N ASP A 60 1.21 -18.14 -25.64
CA ASP A 60 2.23 -17.21 -25.14
C ASP A 60 2.76 -17.49 -23.72
N ILE A 61 3.54 -18.57 -23.63
CA ILE A 61 4.64 -18.65 -22.66
C ILE A 61 5.56 -17.46 -22.95
N VAL A 62 5.58 -16.46 -22.07
CA VAL A 62 6.71 -15.53 -22.01
C VAL A 62 7.89 -16.32 -21.46
N GLU A 63 8.76 -16.83 -22.34
CA GLU A 63 9.96 -17.61 -21.99
C GLU A 63 11.11 -16.77 -21.39
N VAL A 64 10.86 -15.51 -21.06
CA VAL A 64 11.91 -14.62 -20.54
C VAL A 64 11.75 -14.46 -19.04
N ASP A 65 12.40 -15.37 -18.30
CA ASP A 65 12.82 -15.09 -16.93
C ASP A 65 13.92 -14.03 -16.98
N TYR A 66 13.57 -12.79 -16.64
CA TYR A 66 14.51 -11.68 -16.63
C TYR A 66 15.52 -11.76 -15.45
N SER A 67 15.35 -12.69 -14.50
CA SER A 67 16.14 -12.75 -13.26
C SER A 67 17.61 -13.17 -13.44
N GLN A 68 18.03 -13.52 -14.66
CA GLN A 68 19.38 -14.01 -14.96
C GLN A 68 20.25 -12.91 -15.60
N ASN A 69 21.44 -12.67 -15.02
CA ASN A 69 22.59 -11.87 -15.49
C ASN A 69 22.79 -10.45 -14.90
N TYR A 70 23.02 -10.33 -13.58
CA TYR A 70 23.65 -9.13 -13.02
C TYR A 70 24.97 -9.47 -12.31
N GLU A 71 26.08 -8.92 -12.81
CA GLU A 71 27.46 -9.09 -12.27
C GLU A 71 27.91 -7.91 -11.38
N GLY A 72 26.99 -7.17 -10.75
CA GLY A 72 27.30 -6.05 -9.86
C GLY A 72 27.05 -6.34 -8.37
N ASN A 73 27.33 -5.36 -7.50
CA ASN A 73 27.10 -5.46 -6.05
C ASN A 73 25.60 -5.46 -5.72
N ASP A 74 25.14 -6.39 -4.87
CA ASP A 74 23.74 -6.50 -4.43
C ASP A 74 23.18 -5.18 -3.86
N LYS A 75 23.99 -4.39 -3.15
CA LYS A 75 23.54 -3.08 -2.62
C LYS A 75 23.24 -2.06 -3.72
N GLU A 76 24.01 -2.07 -4.81
CA GLU A 76 23.79 -1.18 -5.95
C GLU A 76 22.60 -1.64 -6.77
N ARG A 77 22.46 -2.97 -6.96
CA ARG A 77 21.30 -3.62 -7.58
C ARG A 77 20.01 -3.23 -6.88
N ASP A 78 19.97 -3.34 -5.55
CA ASP A 78 18.81 -3.00 -4.73
C ASP A 78 18.48 -1.50 -4.79
N ARG A 79 19.50 -0.62 -4.79
CA ARG A 79 19.29 0.82 -4.97
C ARG A 79 18.67 1.13 -6.34
N LYS A 80 19.19 0.50 -7.39
CA LYS A 80 18.68 0.65 -8.76
C LYS A 80 17.24 0.13 -8.88
N TYR A 81 16.95 -1.03 -8.28
CA TYR A 81 15.59 -1.58 -8.21
C TYR A 81 14.63 -0.58 -7.57
N ARG A 82 14.94 -0.07 -6.37
CA ARG A 82 14.08 0.91 -5.67
C ARG A 82 13.84 2.17 -6.50
N HIS A 83 14.88 2.67 -7.16
CA HIS A 83 14.77 3.85 -8.02
C HIS A 83 13.83 3.60 -9.20
N ILE A 84 13.99 2.47 -9.90
CA ILE A 84 13.14 2.14 -11.07
C ILE A 84 11.69 1.93 -10.65
N ILE A 85 11.45 1.23 -9.54
CA ILE A 85 10.09 1.04 -9.01
C ILE A 85 9.42 2.39 -8.72
N PHE A 86 10.13 3.34 -8.10
CA PHE A 86 9.60 4.68 -7.85
C PHE A 86 9.13 5.36 -9.15
N PHE A 87 9.94 5.38 -10.22
CA PHE A 87 9.54 5.99 -11.49
C PHE A 87 8.42 5.24 -12.20
N ALA A 88 8.41 3.90 -12.10
CA ALA A 88 7.32 3.11 -12.67
C ALA A 88 5.98 3.55 -12.10
N TYR A 89 5.90 3.75 -10.79
CA TYR A 89 4.70 4.20 -10.12
C TYR A 89 4.32 5.64 -10.47
N GLU A 90 5.28 6.57 -10.54
CA GLU A 90 5.05 7.94 -11.04
C GLU A 90 4.45 7.92 -12.46
N ASN A 91 4.96 7.05 -13.32
CA ASN A 91 4.43 6.87 -14.67
C ASN A 91 3.03 6.23 -14.69
N ILE A 92 2.72 5.31 -13.77
CA ILE A 92 1.35 4.78 -13.61
C ILE A 92 0.40 5.91 -13.20
N ILE A 93 0.77 6.69 -12.19
CA ILE A 93 0.00 7.82 -11.68
C ILE A 93 -0.24 8.86 -12.78
N SER A 94 0.78 9.12 -13.59
CA SER A 94 0.71 10.07 -14.72
C SER A 94 -0.01 9.52 -15.96
N GLY A 95 -0.46 8.26 -15.95
CA GLY A 95 -1.09 7.60 -17.09
C GLY A 95 -0.12 7.18 -18.21
N ASN A 96 1.19 7.30 -18.00
CA ASN A 96 2.26 6.91 -18.91
C ASN A 96 2.52 5.40 -18.88
N TYR A 97 1.49 4.59 -19.13
CA TYR A 97 1.54 3.14 -18.94
C TYR A 97 2.58 2.40 -19.79
N ARG A 98 3.02 2.97 -20.92
CA ARG A 98 4.11 2.37 -21.72
C ARG A 98 5.44 2.45 -20.97
N MET A 99 5.78 3.65 -20.46
CA MET A 99 7.02 3.87 -19.71
C MET A 99 7.01 3.10 -18.40
N ALA A 100 5.88 3.11 -17.69
CA ALA A 100 5.72 2.30 -16.48
C ALA A 100 5.99 0.82 -16.73
N ARG A 101 5.48 0.26 -17.83
CA ARG A 101 5.72 -1.15 -18.19
C ARG A 101 7.21 -1.40 -18.45
N GLU A 102 7.85 -0.58 -19.27
CA GLU A 102 9.29 -0.71 -19.58
C GLU A 102 10.16 -0.63 -18.31
N GLU A 103 9.79 0.23 -17.36
CA GLU A 103 10.46 0.32 -16.06
C GLU A 103 10.23 -0.91 -15.19
N LEU A 104 9.00 -1.45 -15.15
CA LEU A 104 8.71 -2.67 -14.39
C LEU A 104 9.37 -3.91 -15.01
N GLU A 105 9.46 -4.00 -16.34
CA GLU A 105 10.23 -5.03 -17.05
C GLU A 105 11.73 -4.94 -16.68
N MET A 106 12.29 -3.73 -16.61
CA MET A 106 13.66 -3.54 -16.11
C MET A 106 13.81 -3.94 -14.63
N ALA A 107 12.82 -3.64 -13.79
CA ALA A 107 12.85 -4.01 -12.37
C ALA A 107 12.77 -5.53 -12.16
N ALA A 108 11.96 -6.23 -12.96
CA ALA A 108 11.89 -7.69 -12.98
C ALA A 108 13.24 -8.32 -13.29
N GLY A 109 14.04 -7.69 -14.17
CA GLY A 109 15.42 -8.11 -14.43
C GLY A 109 16.42 -7.87 -13.30
N LEU A 110 16.05 -7.11 -12.28
CA LEU A 110 16.91 -6.83 -11.12
C LEU A 110 16.53 -7.67 -9.90
N LYS A 111 15.26 -8.04 -9.73
CA LYS A 111 14.79 -8.76 -8.54
C LYS A 111 13.52 -9.53 -8.87
N ALA A 112 13.38 -10.72 -8.29
CA ALA A 112 12.17 -11.53 -8.34
C ALA A 112 10.88 -10.74 -8.03
N ARG A 113 10.97 -9.79 -7.08
CA ARG A 113 9.84 -8.91 -6.73
C ARG A 113 9.40 -7.98 -7.86
N GLY A 114 10.26 -7.67 -8.83
CA GLY A 114 9.85 -6.91 -10.01
C GLY A 114 8.81 -7.62 -10.86
N ASN A 115 8.83 -8.96 -10.94
CA ASN A 115 7.75 -9.74 -11.57
C ASN A 115 6.43 -9.57 -10.81
N TYR A 116 6.47 -9.50 -9.48
CA TYR A 116 5.27 -9.26 -8.68
C TYR A 116 4.67 -7.87 -8.95
N GLU A 117 5.50 -6.82 -9.00
CA GLU A 117 5.05 -5.46 -9.33
C GLU A 117 4.49 -5.37 -10.76
N LEU A 118 5.15 -6.04 -11.72
CA LEU A 118 4.67 -6.12 -13.10
C LEU A 118 3.33 -6.89 -13.20
N GLY A 119 3.15 -7.94 -12.40
CA GLY A 119 1.87 -8.64 -12.26
C GLY A 119 0.76 -7.72 -11.76
N LYS A 120 1.01 -6.91 -10.72
CA LYS A 120 0.07 -5.89 -10.22
C LYS A 120 -0.27 -4.88 -11.31
N PHE A 121 0.71 -4.44 -12.10
CA PHE A 121 0.48 -3.53 -13.21
C PHE A 121 -0.45 -4.13 -14.27
N TYR A 122 -0.20 -5.37 -14.71
CA TYR A 122 -1.08 -6.02 -15.69
C TYR A 122 -2.49 -6.19 -15.16
N TYR A 123 -2.62 -6.61 -13.90
CA TYR A 123 -3.91 -6.82 -13.25
C TYR A 123 -4.70 -5.51 -13.10
N TYR A 124 -4.12 -4.48 -12.47
CA TYR A 124 -4.85 -3.24 -12.16
C TYR A 124 -4.90 -2.25 -13.33
N CYS A 125 -3.77 -2.02 -14.00
CA CYS A 125 -3.65 -0.98 -15.03
C CYS A 125 -4.19 -1.47 -16.37
N LYS A 126 -3.80 -2.68 -16.79
CA LYS A 126 -4.16 -3.23 -18.11
C LYS A 126 -5.40 -4.10 -18.10
N SER A 127 -5.81 -4.60 -16.93
CA SER A 127 -6.89 -5.60 -16.82
C SER A 127 -6.60 -6.83 -17.69
N ASP A 128 -5.32 -7.20 -17.75
CA ASP A 128 -4.78 -8.30 -18.52
C ASP A 128 -4.44 -9.45 -17.57
N ASN A 129 -5.46 -10.26 -17.29
CA ASN A 129 -5.34 -11.35 -16.31
C ASN A 129 -4.35 -12.42 -16.75
N GLN A 130 -4.18 -12.66 -18.05
CA GLN A 130 -3.26 -13.68 -18.55
C GLN A 130 -1.81 -13.28 -18.26
N ASN A 131 -1.41 -12.05 -18.61
CA ASN A 131 -0.06 -11.57 -18.30
C ASN A 131 0.15 -11.40 -16.79
N ALA A 132 -0.87 -10.98 -16.05
CA ALA A 132 -0.80 -10.91 -14.59
C ALA A 132 -0.51 -12.28 -13.96
N VAL A 133 -1.25 -13.32 -14.34
CA VAL A 133 -1.04 -14.70 -13.84
C VAL A 133 0.38 -15.19 -14.16
N ASN A 134 0.87 -14.94 -15.37
CA ASN A 134 2.22 -15.33 -15.76
C ASN A 134 3.27 -14.69 -14.82
N MET A 135 3.17 -13.38 -14.61
CA MET A 135 4.12 -12.63 -13.76
C MET A 135 4.02 -13.03 -12.28
N PHE A 136 2.81 -13.24 -11.76
CA PHE A 136 2.63 -13.72 -10.38
C PHE A 136 3.17 -15.14 -10.19
N ARG A 137 3.05 -16.03 -11.20
CA ARG A 137 3.65 -17.37 -11.15
C ARG A 137 5.18 -17.30 -11.11
N PHE A 138 5.82 -16.43 -11.90
CA PHE A 138 7.26 -16.23 -11.82
C PHE A 138 7.69 -15.74 -10.45
N ALA A 139 7.07 -14.66 -9.95
CA ALA A 139 7.37 -14.12 -8.64
C ALA A 139 7.19 -15.17 -7.52
N TYR A 140 6.12 -15.97 -7.59
CA TYR A 140 5.88 -17.02 -6.62
C TYR A 140 6.91 -18.16 -6.68
N ASN A 141 7.29 -18.60 -7.88
CA ASN A 141 8.33 -19.62 -8.07
C ASN A 141 9.69 -19.13 -7.52
N ASP A 142 9.94 -17.83 -7.55
CA ASP A 142 11.11 -17.17 -6.96
C ASP A 142 10.99 -16.89 -5.45
N GLY A 143 9.88 -17.29 -4.83
CA GLY A 143 9.66 -17.22 -3.38
C GLY A 143 8.99 -15.95 -2.87
N ILE A 144 8.38 -15.13 -3.74
CA ILE A 144 7.50 -14.02 -3.35
C ILE A 144 6.11 -14.61 -3.03
N ASN A 145 5.85 -14.89 -1.77
CA ASN A 145 4.64 -15.61 -1.36
C ASN A 145 3.36 -14.77 -1.52
N GLU A 146 3.47 -13.44 -1.48
CA GLU A 146 2.37 -12.48 -1.64
C GLU A 146 1.70 -12.60 -3.02
N ALA A 147 2.42 -13.07 -4.04
CA ALA A 147 1.89 -13.30 -5.38
C ALA A 147 0.75 -14.34 -5.40
N VAL A 148 0.73 -15.27 -4.45
CA VAL A 148 -0.29 -16.34 -4.36
C VAL A 148 -1.68 -15.78 -4.12
N TYR A 149 -1.81 -14.70 -3.34
CA TYR A 149 -3.08 -14.04 -3.13
C TYR A 149 -3.69 -13.56 -4.45
N TYR A 150 -2.88 -12.95 -5.32
CA TYR A 150 -3.36 -12.45 -6.61
C TYR A 150 -3.74 -13.58 -7.56
N LEU A 151 -3.02 -14.71 -7.54
CA LEU A 151 -3.43 -15.91 -8.28
C LEU A 151 -4.82 -16.39 -7.82
N GLY A 152 -5.04 -16.51 -6.51
CA GLY A 152 -6.37 -16.85 -5.98
C GLY A 152 -7.44 -15.82 -6.34
N LYS A 153 -7.12 -14.52 -6.29
CA LYS A 153 -8.04 -13.42 -6.62
C LYS A 153 -8.48 -13.45 -8.08
N ILE A 154 -7.56 -13.66 -9.01
CA ILE A 154 -7.89 -13.75 -10.45
C ILE A 154 -8.79 -14.97 -10.71
N GLU A 155 -8.52 -16.10 -10.08
CA GLU A 155 -9.35 -17.30 -10.21
C GLU A 155 -10.75 -17.09 -9.62
N GLU A 156 -10.84 -16.41 -8.47
CA GLU A 156 -12.12 -16.07 -7.85
C GLU A 156 -12.96 -15.14 -8.73
N GLU A 157 -12.35 -14.09 -9.29
CA GLU A 157 -12.99 -13.17 -10.23
C GLU A 157 -13.41 -13.86 -11.54
N SER A 158 -12.71 -14.93 -11.92
CA SER A 158 -13.05 -15.79 -13.06
C SER A 158 -14.14 -16.82 -12.74
N GLY A 159 -14.62 -16.90 -11.48
CA GLY A 159 -15.63 -17.84 -11.03
C GLY A 159 -15.09 -19.23 -10.64
N ASN A 160 -13.77 -19.43 -10.66
CA ASN A 160 -13.11 -20.69 -10.32
C ASN A 160 -12.89 -20.80 -8.80
N ILE A 161 -13.99 -20.79 -8.03
CA ILE A 161 -13.96 -20.63 -6.56
C ILE A 161 -13.15 -21.71 -5.84
N GLU A 162 -13.21 -22.97 -6.27
CA GLU A 162 -12.45 -24.06 -5.65
C GLU A 162 -10.94 -23.87 -5.83
N LEU A 163 -10.51 -23.53 -7.05
CA LEU A 163 -9.12 -23.25 -7.37
C LEU A 163 -8.62 -21.99 -6.64
N ALA A 164 -9.46 -20.96 -6.52
CA ALA A 164 -9.14 -19.77 -5.71
C ALA A 164 -8.87 -20.15 -4.24
N ILE A 165 -9.71 -21.01 -3.66
CA ILE A 165 -9.54 -21.52 -2.30
C ILE A 165 -8.24 -22.34 -2.18
N ASP A 166 -7.87 -23.14 -3.18
CA ASP A 166 -6.61 -23.88 -3.19
C ASP A 166 -5.41 -22.93 -3.15
N TRP A 167 -5.42 -21.87 -3.98
CA TRP A 167 -4.40 -20.82 -3.95
C TRP A 167 -4.35 -20.10 -2.60
N TYR A 168 -5.48 -19.67 -2.06
CA TYR A 168 -5.48 -19.00 -0.76
C TYR A 168 -5.00 -19.90 0.38
N ASN A 169 -5.33 -21.20 0.34
CA ASN A 169 -4.79 -22.16 1.32
C ASN A 169 -3.27 -22.29 1.20
N GLU A 170 -2.73 -22.24 -0.01
CA GLU A 170 -1.28 -22.22 -0.23
C GLU A 170 -0.63 -20.96 0.34
N GLY A 171 -1.20 -19.78 0.07
CA GLY A 171 -0.73 -18.52 0.66
C GLY A 171 -0.80 -18.54 2.19
N ALA A 172 -1.90 -19.06 2.75
CA ALA A 172 -2.07 -19.19 4.20
C ALA A 172 -1.03 -20.11 4.86
N LYS A 173 -0.62 -21.20 4.21
CA LYS A 173 0.48 -22.06 4.70
C LYS A 173 1.83 -21.32 4.73
N LYS A 174 1.99 -20.28 3.91
CA LYS A 174 3.18 -19.44 3.83
C LYS A 174 3.09 -18.18 4.70
N GLY A 175 1.98 -17.99 5.43
CA GLY A 175 1.77 -16.83 6.30
C GLY A 175 1.33 -15.57 5.54
N ASP A 176 0.87 -15.69 4.29
CA ASP A 176 0.35 -14.55 3.53
C ASP A 176 -0.97 -14.05 4.15
N ILE A 177 -0.93 -12.83 4.70
CA ILE A 177 -2.02 -12.24 5.49
C ILE A 177 -3.26 -12.00 4.61
N ASN A 178 -3.06 -11.61 3.35
CA ASN A 178 -4.15 -11.35 2.40
C ASN A 178 -4.91 -12.64 2.08
N SER A 179 -4.22 -13.76 1.84
CA SER A 179 -4.84 -15.07 1.65
C SER A 179 -5.55 -15.58 2.91
N ILE A 180 -4.94 -15.44 4.09
CA ILE A 180 -5.57 -15.82 5.38
C ILE A 180 -6.87 -15.03 5.58
N THR A 181 -6.80 -13.72 5.36
CA THR A 181 -7.96 -12.82 5.49
C THR A 181 -9.06 -13.19 4.50
N ARG A 182 -8.70 -13.49 3.24
CA ARG A 182 -9.69 -13.88 2.23
C ARG A 182 -10.38 -15.21 2.57
N LEU A 183 -9.64 -16.20 3.07
CA LEU A 183 -10.22 -17.45 3.56
C LEU A 183 -11.19 -17.22 4.74
N GLY A 184 -10.85 -16.29 5.65
CA GLY A 184 -11.73 -15.87 6.73
C GLY A 184 -13.04 -15.28 6.20
N LYS A 185 -12.96 -14.37 5.22
CA LYS A 185 -14.15 -13.79 4.56
C LYS A 185 -14.99 -14.84 3.85
N ILE A 186 -14.38 -15.77 3.10
CA ILE A 186 -15.10 -16.87 2.44
C ILE A 186 -15.81 -17.76 3.47
N ALA A 187 -15.20 -17.98 4.64
CA ALA A 187 -15.84 -18.73 5.73
C ALA A 187 -17.03 -17.95 6.32
N GLU A 188 -16.93 -16.63 6.51
CA GLU A 188 -18.06 -15.77 6.92
C GLU A 188 -19.20 -15.79 5.92
N GLU A 189 -18.91 -15.68 4.61
CA GLU A 189 -19.93 -15.74 3.54
C GLU A 189 -20.66 -17.08 3.54
N LYS A 190 -19.99 -18.16 3.97
CA LYS A 190 -20.57 -19.50 4.18
C LYS A 190 -21.22 -19.67 5.56
N ASN A 191 -21.25 -18.63 6.39
CA ASN A 191 -21.70 -18.64 7.78
C ASN A 191 -20.94 -19.63 8.70
N ASP A 192 -19.73 -20.02 8.32
CA ASP A 192 -18.84 -20.83 9.15
C ASP A 192 -17.98 -19.90 10.04
N TYR A 193 -18.64 -19.28 11.01
CA TYR A 193 -18.00 -18.30 11.90
C TYR A 193 -16.85 -18.88 12.72
N LYS A 194 -16.89 -20.18 13.02
CA LYS A 194 -15.81 -20.86 13.73
C LYS A 194 -14.55 -20.90 12.86
N LYS A 195 -14.68 -21.29 11.59
CA LYS A 195 -13.55 -21.32 10.67
C LYS A 195 -13.07 -19.91 10.32
N ALA A 196 -13.97 -18.94 10.23
CA ALA A 196 -13.59 -17.53 10.09
C ALA A 196 -12.76 -17.04 11.28
N GLU A 197 -13.18 -17.35 12.51
CA GLU A 197 -12.44 -17.04 13.74
C GLU A 197 -11.04 -17.68 13.71
N GLU A 198 -10.91 -18.95 13.30
CA GLU A 198 -9.62 -19.62 13.17
C GLU A 198 -8.67 -18.92 12.19
N PHE A 199 -9.17 -18.43 11.05
CA PHE A 199 -8.35 -17.67 10.10
C PHE A 199 -7.98 -16.29 10.61
N TYR A 200 -8.94 -15.54 11.17
CA TYR A 200 -8.65 -14.20 11.67
C TYR A 200 -7.77 -14.20 12.92
N LEU A 201 -7.81 -15.25 13.75
CA LEU A 201 -6.82 -15.45 14.81
C LEU A 201 -5.41 -15.61 14.26
N LYS A 202 -5.23 -16.37 13.17
CA LYS A 202 -3.91 -16.49 12.50
C LYS A 202 -3.44 -15.15 11.92
N ALA A 203 -4.34 -14.35 11.35
CA ALA A 203 -4.00 -13.00 10.89
C ALA A 203 -3.66 -12.07 12.07
N ALA A 204 -4.37 -12.20 13.19
CA ALA A 204 -4.09 -11.43 14.39
C ALA A 204 -2.73 -11.80 15.03
N ASP A 205 -2.30 -13.06 14.92
CA ASP A 205 -0.99 -13.52 15.39
C ASP A 205 0.17 -12.87 14.62
N THR A 206 -0.06 -12.36 13.40
CA THR A 206 0.95 -11.59 12.64
C THR A 206 1.04 -10.12 13.08
N LYS A 207 0.30 -9.72 14.12
CA LYS A 207 0.23 -8.34 14.63
C LYS A 207 -0.25 -7.32 13.60
N ASP A 208 -1.04 -7.76 12.63
CA ASP A 208 -1.65 -6.87 11.64
C ASP A 208 -2.99 -6.31 12.18
N ALA A 209 -3.12 -4.98 12.18
CA ALA A 209 -4.32 -4.32 12.68
C ALA A 209 -5.56 -4.63 11.83
N GLY A 210 -5.40 -4.85 10.53
CA GLY A 210 -6.49 -5.23 9.63
C GLY A 210 -7.02 -6.63 9.96
N GLY A 211 -6.13 -7.60 10.16
CA GLY A 211 -6.45 -8.94 10.65
C GLY A 211 -7.19 -8.93 11.99
N ILE A 212 -6.68 -8.15 12.95
CA ILE A 212 -7.34 -7.95 14.26
C ILE A 212 -8.71 -7.28 14.08
N TYR A 213 -8.83 -6.28 13.21
CA TYR A 213 -10.10 -5.59 12.93
C TYR A 213 -11.15 -6.53 12.34
N ASN A 214 -10.76 -7.44 11.44
CA ASN A 214 -11.65 -8.48 10.91
C ASN A 214 -12.15 -9.44 11.99
N LEU A 215 -11.26 -9.86 12.91
CA LEU A 215 -11.64 -10.65 14.08
C LEU A 215 -12.63 -9.89 14.99
N VAL A 216 -12.37 -8.61 15.22
CA VAL A 216 -13.26 -7.75 16.02
C VAL A 216 -14.62 -7.59 15.34
N ASN A 217 -14.67 -7.38 14.02
CA ASN A 217 -15.91 -7.33 13.25
C ASN A 217 -16.71 -8.63 13.36
N LEU A 218 -16.05 -9.78 13.28
CA LEU A 218 -16.68 -11.08 13.46
C LEU A 218 -17.34 -11.21 14.85
N TYR A 219 -16.66 -10.77 15.91
CA TYR A 219 -17.23 -10.77 17.26
C TYR A 219 -18.35 -9.75 17.43
N PHE A 220 -18.22 -8.58 16.82
CA PHE A 220 -19.26 -7.56 16.81
C PHE A 220 -20.54 -8.09 16.14
N LYS A 221 -20.44 -8.72 14.95
CA LYS A 221 -21.57 -9.38 14.25
C LYS A 221 -22.24 -10.45 15.12
N GLN A 222 -21.48 -11.14 15.96
CA GLN A 222 -21.97 -12.17 16.89
C GLN A 222 -22.40 -11.62 18.26
N ASN A 223 -22.44 -10.29 18.44
CA ASN A 223 -22.76 -9.62 19.71
C ASN A 223 -21.86 -10.02 20.90
N MET A 224 -20.61 -10.44 20.63
CA MET A 224 -19.64 -10.84 21.65
C MET A 224 -18.84 -9.62 22.17
N ARG A 225 -19.51 -8.75 22.91
CA ARG A 225 -18.95 -7.46 23.36
C ARG A 225 -17.65 -7.60 24.16
N GLU A 226 -17.56 -8.60 25.03
CA GLU A 226 -16.38 -8.85 25.86
C GLU A 226 -15.15 -9.13 25.00
N LYS A 227 -15.31 -9.91 23.91
CA LYS A 227 -14.22 -10.19 22.97
C LYS A 227 -13.82 -8.95 22.17
N VAL A 228 -14.77 -8.10 21.76
CA VAL A 228 -14.45 -6.80 21.13
C VAL A 228 -13.57 -5.95 22.05
N ILE A 229 -13.90 -5.89 23.35
CA ILE A 229 -13.09 -5.15 24.34
C ILE A 229 -11.71 -5.77 24.52
N GLU A 230 -11.63 -7.09 24.63
CA GLU A 230 -10.37 -7.82 24.78
C GLU A 230 -9.42 -7.51 23.61
N TRP A 231 -9.90 -7.67 22.39
CA TRP A 231 -9.09 -7.45 21.19
C TRP A 231 -8.78 -5.98 20.94
N HIS A 232 -9.68 -5.06 21.28
CA HIS A 232 -9.37 -3.63 21.30
C HIS A 232 -8.22 -3.30 22.26
N LYS A 233 -8.23 -3.89 23.46
CA LYS A 233 -7.12 -3.70 24.42
C LYS A 233 -5.83 -4.28 23.89
N LYS A 234 -5.85 -5.46 23.27
CA LYS A 234 -4.67 -6.06 22.65
C LYS A 234 -4.11 -5.16 21.55
N LEU A 235 -4.98 -4.69 20.64
CA LEU A 235 -4.62 -3.77 19.55
C LEU A 235 -3.92 -2.50 20.04
N MET A 236 -4.35 -1.93 21.17
CA MET A 236 -3.79 -0.66 21.70
C MET A 236 -2.58 -0.83 22.63
N ASN A 237 -2.39 -2.02 23.21
CA ASN A 237 -1.36 -2.27 24.24
C ASN A 237 -0.31 -3.31 23.83
N GLU A 238 -0.39 -3.85 22.63
CA GLU A 238 0.65 -4.69 22.06
C GLU A 238 1.63 -3.83 21.26
N LYS A 239 2.92 -4.14 21.40
CA LYS A 239 3.99 -3.47 20.65
C LYS A 239 4.00 -3.98 19.23
N GLN A 240 4.36 -3.10 18.30
CA GLN A 240 4.56 -3.42 16.89
C GLN A 240 3.31 -3.99 16.21
N ILE A 241 2.12 -3.48 16.58
CA ILE A 241 0.93 -3.66 15.75
C ILE A 241 1.13 -2.82 14.48
N THR A 242 1.14 -3.45 13.32
CA THR A 242 1.30 -2.79 12.03
C THR A 242 -0.03 -2.40 11.42
N GLY A 243 -0.07 -1.34 10.61
CA GLY A 243 -1.27 -0.92 9.88
C GLY A 243 -2.41 -0.37 10.75
N LEU A 244 -2.14 -0.03 12.02
CA LEU A 244 -3.16 0.57 12.89
C LEU A 244 -3.52 1.97 12.40
N THR A 245 -4.77 2.18 12.02
CA THR A 245 -5.26 3.48 11.56
C THR A 245 -6.19 4.13 12.59
N PHE A 246 -6.30 5.45 12.55
CA PHE A 246 -7.32 6.19 13.32
C PHE A 246 -8.74 5.67 13.08
N GLU A 247 -9.02 5.22 11.86
CA GLU A 247 -10.33 4.69 11.47
C GLU A 247 -10.64 3.37 12.16
N ILE A 248 -9.70 2.41 12.18
CA ILE A 248 -9.86 1.15 12.91
C ILE A 248 -10.16 1.44 14.38
N ILE A 249 -9.41 2.35 15.02
CA ILE A 249 -9.62 2.73 16.42
C ILE A 249 -11.03 3.27 16.62
N LYS A 250 -11.45 4.24 15.78
CA LYS A 250 -12.77 4.88 15.90
C LYS A 250 -13.92 3.93 15.62
N ASN A 251 -13.80 3.04 14.64
CA ASN A 251 -14.85 2.08 14.34
C ASN A 251 -15.06 1.11 15.51
N ILE A 252 -13.98 0.65 16.15
CA ILE A 252 -14.09 -0.22 17.34
C ILE A 252 -14.69 0.54 18.53
N GLU A 253 -14.32 1.82 18.74
CA GLU A 253 -14.95 2.67 19.76
C GLU A 253 -16.47 2.76 19.53
N PHE A 254 -16.91 2.92 18.27
CA PHE A 254 -18.32 2.96 17.91
C PHE A 254 -19.04 1.62 18.09
N MET A 255 -18.39 0.48 17.79
CA MET A 255 -18.95 -0.85 18.10
C MET A 255 -19.26 -1.03 19.58
N LEU A 256 -18.48 -0.39 20.45
CA LEU A 256 -18.63 -0.43 21.91
C LEU A 256 -19.54 0.67 22.46
N GLY A 257 -20.00 1.58 21.60
CA GLY A 257 -20.78 2.76 21.91
C GLY A 257 -22.29 2.53 21.99
N SER A 258 -23.05 3.57 21.63
CA SER A 258 -24.51 3.56 21.63
C SER A 258 -25.07 2.70 20.50
N GLU A 259 -26.38 2.37 20.55
CA GLU A 259 -27.05 1.66 19.44
C GLU A 259 -26.96 2.43 18.11
N LYS A 260 -26.90 3.78 18.15
CA LYS A 260 -26.67 4.58 16.95
C LYS A 260 -25.27 4.36 16.38
N ASP A 261 -24.25 4.32 17.24
CA ASP A 261 -22.86 4.09 16.84
C ASP A 261 -22.68 2.69 16.24
N LYS A 262 -23.28 1.68 16.87
CA LYS A 262 -23.30 0.31 16.33
C LYS A 262 -23.97 0.25 14.96
N LYS A 263 -25.12 0.92 14.80
CA LYS A 263 -25.84 0.95 13.52
C LYS A 263 -25.03 1.65 12.42
N TYR A 264 -24.31 2.72 12.77
CA TYR A 264 -23.35 3.35 11.87
C TYR A 264 -22.28 2.35 11.40
N VAL A 265 -21.65 1.62 12.34
CA VAL A 265 -20.61 0.64 12.02
C VAL A 265 -21.14 -0.51 11.14
N GLU A 266 -22.32 -1.03 11.43
CA GLU A 266 -22.97 -2.05 10.59
C GLU A 266 -23.12 -1.59 9.13
N LEU A 267 -23.60 -0.35 8.93
CA LEU A 267 -23.83 0.21 7.61
C LEU A 267 -22.53 0.46 6.84
N ILE A 268 -21.50 1.01 7.49
CA ILE A 268 -20.21 1.22 6.82
C ILE A 268 -19.52 -0.11 6.48
N ASN A 269 -19.62 -1.12 7.35
CA ASN A 269 -19.03 -2.43 7.08
C ASN A 269 -19.71 -3.09 5.86
N GLN A 270 -21.04 -3.06 5.79
CA GLN A 270 -21.78 -3.54 4.62
C GLN A 270 -21.44 -2.71 3.36
N GLY A 271 -21.31 -1.39 3.50
CA GLY A 271 -20.93 -0.52 2.39
C GLY A 271 -19.53 -0.84 1.85
N ASN A 272 -18.59 -1.13 2.75
CA ASN A 272 -17.22 -1.53 2.39
C ASN A 272 -17.18 -2.89 1.69
N GLU A 273 -18.03 -3.85 2.07
CA GLU A 273 -18.18 -5.12 1.33
C GLU A 273 -18.63 -4.89 -0.13
N PHE A 274 -19.51 -3.91 -0.38
CA PHE A 274 -19.88 -3.50 -1.74
C PHE A 274 -18.74 -2.75 -2.46
N LEU A 275 -17.99 -1.89 -1.76
CA LEU A 275 -16.83 -1.20 -2.34
C LEU A 275 -15.75 -2.18 -2.81
N GLU A 276 -15.46 -3.23 -2.03
CA GLU A 276 -14.53 -4.29 -2.40
C GLU A 276 -14.96 -4.97 -3.70
N LYS A 277 -16.27 -5.18 -3.86
CA LYS A 277 -16.89 -5.74 -5.08
C LYS A 277 -17.07 -4.71 -6.20
N ARG A 278 -16.58 -3.48 -6.00
CA ARG A 278 -16.70 -2.32 -6.92
C ARG A 278 -18.16 -1.94 -7.25
N ASP A 279 -19.09 -2.30 -6.38
CA ASP A 279 -20.49 -1.90 -6.46
C ASP A 279 -20.67 -0.55 -5.74
N TYR A 280 -20.21 0.51 -6.42
CA TYR A 280 -20.21 1.86 -5.86
C TYR A 280 -21.61 2.39 -5.58
N GLU A 281 -22.63 1.93 -6.31
CA GLU A 281 -23.99 2.42 -6.11
C GLU A 281 -24.58 1.91 -4.80
N ASN A 282 -24.47 0.61 -4.53
CA ASN A 282 -25.00 0.04 -3.29
C ASN A 282 -24.16 0.43 -2.08
N ALA A 283 -22.84 0.52 -2.23
CA ALA A 283 -21.98 1.10 -1.20
C ALA A 283 -22.44 2.51 -0.78
N ARG A 284 -22.69 3.39 -1.76
CA ARG A 284 -23.15 4.77 -1.49
C ARG A 284 -24.53 4.85 -0.83
N LYS A 285 -25.46 3.95 -1.15
CA LYS A 285 -26.76 3.89 -0.47
C LYS A 285 -26.57 3.65 1.03
N LEU A 286 -25.71 2.69 1.39
CA LEU A 286 -25.41 2.37 2.78
C LEU A 286 -24.65 3.50 3.48
N PHE A 287 -23.66 4.12 2.84
CA PHE A 287 -22.96 5.26 3.44
C PHE A 287 -23.87 6.48 3.62
N THR A 288 -24.79 6.72 2.68
CA THR A 288 -25.81 7.77 2.80
C THR A 288 -26.76 7.49 3.96
N GLU A 289 -27.16 6.23 4.15
CA GLU A 289 -27.95 5.83 5.32
C GLU A 289 -27.16 6.03 6.63
N ALA A 290 -25.87 5.67 6.62
CA ALA A 290 -24.98 5.77 7.78
C ALA A 290 -24.84 7.20 8.32
N ILE A 291 -24.93 8.22 7.44
CA ILE A 291 -24.90 9.65 7.82
C ILE A 291 -26.02 10.01 8.81
N ASN A 292 -27.18 9.34 8.74
CA ASN A 292 -28.29 9.58 9.68
C ASN A 292 -27.97 9.15 11.12
N TYR A 293 -26.95 8.30 11.29
CA TYR A 293 -26.51 7.78 12.58
C TYR A 293 -25.22 8.46 13.05
N ASN A 294 -24.32 8.77 12.11
CA ASN A 294 -23.07 9.47 12.39
C ASN A 294 -22.56 10.21 11.15
N GLU A 295 -22.24 11.50 11.31
CA GLU A 295 -21.77 12.37 10.22
C GLU A 295 -20.46 11.85 9.58
N ARG A 296 -19.66 11.03 10.28
CA ARG A 296 -18.50 10.35 9.67
C ARG A 296 -18.84 9.47 8.47
N GLY A 297 -20.12 9.13 8.25
CA GLY A 297 -20.58 8.49 7.01
C GLY A 297 -20.23 9.30 5.75
N TYR A 298 -20.05 10.63 5.86
CA TYR A 298 -19.56 11.44 4.74
C TYR A 298 -18.13 11.06 4.31
N LEU A 299 -17.25 10.62 5.22
CA LEU A 299 -15.90 10.19 4.87
C LEU A 299 -15.95 8.93 4.00
N GLU A 300 -16.78 7.96 4.36
CA GLU A 300 -16.97 6.73 3.57
C GLU A 300 -17.65 7.02 2.22
N LEU A 301 -18.61 7.94 2.22
CA LEU A 301 -19.24 8.41 0.99
C LEU A 301 -18.20 9.07 0.05
N ALA A 302 -17.32 9.91 0.57
CA ALA A 302 -16.25 10.52 -0.22
C ALA A 302 -15.25 9.47 -0.75
N LYS A 303 -14.82 8.52 0.10
CA LYS A 303 -13.98 7.38 -0.34
C LYS A 303 -14.63 6.58 -1.46
N SER A 304 -15.95 6.39 -1.45
CA SER A 304 -16.65 5.70 -2.53
C SER A 304 -16.55 6.43 -3.87
N TYR A 305 -16.63 7.76 -3.86
CA TYR A 305 -16.45 8.58 -5.08
C TYR A 305 -15.00 8.58 -5.52
N TYR A 306 -14.07 8.60 -4.56
CA TYR A 306 -12.64 8.47 -4.83
C TYR A 306 -12.36 7.13 -5.49
N ALA A 307 -12.76 6.00 -4.91
CA ALA A 307 -12.55 4.67 -5.50
C ALA A 307 -13.17 4.49 -6.91
N GLU A 308 -14.22 5.25 -7.25
CA GLU A 308 -14.83 5.27 -8.58
C GLU A 308 -14.10 6.18 -9.58
N GLY A 309 -13.18 7.05 -9.14
CA GLY A 309 -12.47 8.02 -9.97
C GLY A 309 -13.19 9.36 -10.12
N LYS A 310 -14.19 9.65 -9.28
CA LYS A 310 -15.00 10.89 -9.33
C LYS A 310 -14.42 11.96 -8.42
N GLY A 311 -13.31 12.56 -8.84
CA GLY A 311 -12.55 13.55 -8.05
C GLY A 311 -13.38 14.74 -7.56
N GLU A 312 -14.07 15.45 -8.46
CA GLU A 312 -14.87 16.65 -8.09
C GLU A 312 -15.89 16.34 -6.98
N LYS A 313 -16.64 15.24 -7.14
CA LYS A 313 -17.59 14.79 -6.11
C LYS A 313 -16.91 14.37 -4.81
N THR A 314 -15.71 13.79 -4.90
CA THR A 314 -14.94 13.43 -3.70
C THR A 314 -14.65 14.66 -2.86
N LYS A 315 -14.16 15.74 -3.50
CA LYS A 315 -13.89 17.02 -2.85
C LYS A 315 -15.14 17.63 -2.24
N GLU A 316 -16.23 17.74 -3.02
CA GLU A 316 -17.50 18.30 -2.53
C GLU A 316 -18.01 17.57 -1.28
N VAL A 317 -17.92 16.24 -1.26
CA VAL A 317 -18.38 15.43 -0.12
C VAL A 317 -17.45 15.58 1.10
N PHE A 318 -16.13 15.69 0.89
CA PHE A 318 -15.22 15.98 2.00
C PHE A 318 -15.43 17.39 2.57
N GLU A 319 -15.64 18.40 1.73
CA GLU A 319 -16.00 19.76 2.16
C GLU A 319 -17.29 19.73 2.99
N ARG A 320 -18.29 18.97 2.53
CA ARG A 320 -19.54 18.77 3.28
C ARG A 320 -19.33 18.06 4.61
N ALA A 321 -18.46 17.06 4.68
CA ALA A 321 -18.11 16.38 5.93
C ALA A 321 -17.53 17.38 6.94
N TYR A 322 -16.62 18.24 6.49
CA TYR A 322 -16.01 19.28 7.31
C TYR A 322 -17.05 20.30 7.80
N GLU A 323 -17.94 20.79 6.93
CA GLU A 323 -19.05 21.68 7.29
C GLU A 323 -19.96 21.10 8.36
N MET A 324 -20.10 19.77 8.38
CA MET A 324 -20.88 19.04 9.37
C MET A 324 -20.09 18.70 10.63
N GLY A 325 -18.87 19.20 10.78
CA GLY A 325 -18.08 19.06 12.01
C GLY A 325 -17.22 17.79 12.06
N VAL A 326 -17.13 17.03 10.96
CA VAL A 326 -16.23 15.89 10.86
C VAL A 326 -14.80 16.39 10.65
N LYS A 327 -14.09 16.59 11.76
CA LYS A 327 -12.76 17.20 11.78
C LYS A 327 -11.72 16.45 10.95
N GLU A 328 -11.82 15.13 10.84
CA GLU A 328 -10.92 14.30 10.03
C GLU A 328 -10.97 14.64 8.54
N ALA A 329 -12.06 15.27 8.07
CA ALA A 329 -12.19 15.71 6.70
C ALA A 329 -11.14 16.76 6.33
N ALA A 330 -10.62 17.56 7.27
CA ALA A 330 -9.57 18.53 6.99
C ALA A 330 -8.29 17.86 6.50
N TYR A 331 -7.85 16.77 7.16
CA TYR A 331 -6.71 15.98 6.69
C TYR A 331 -6.97 15.38 5.30
N LYS A 332 -8.17 14.81 5.08
CA LYS A 332 -8.54 14.20 3.80
C LYS A 332 -8.63 15.22 2.65
N LEU A 333 -9.10 16.43 2.93
CA LEU A 333 -9.08 17.55 1.98
C LEU A 333 -7.66 17.98 1.66
N GLY A 334 -6.80 18.13 2.67
CA GLY A 334 -5.39 18.42 2.45
C GLY A 334 -4.73 17.39 1.53
N GLN A 335 -4.91 16.10 1.83
CA GLN A 335 -4.43 14.99 1.01
C GLN A 335 -4.96 15.06 -0.43
N TYR A 336 -6.26 15.33 -0.61
CA TYR A 336 -6.85 15.48 -1.93
C TYR A 336 -6.25 16.65 -2.71
N MET A 337 -6.10 17.83 -2.10
CA MET A 337 -5.54 19.01 -2.76
C MET A 337 -4.07 18.79 -3.17
N ASP A 338 -3.31 18.12 -2.32
CA ASP A 338 -1.91 17.80 -2.52
C ASP A 338 -1.72 16.81 -3.67
N VAL A 339 -2.34 15.64 -3.54
CA VAL A 339 -2.11 14.50 -4.43
C VAL A 339 -2.89 14.65 -5.73
N VAL A 340 -4.16 15.05 -5.67
CA VAL A 340 -5.06 15.05 -6.83
C VAL A 340 -5.03 16.35 -7.62
N GLU A 341 -5.04 17.49 -6.92
CA GLU A 341 -5.04 18.81 -7.56
C GLU A 341 -3.64 19.39 -7.76
N GLY A 342 -2.62 18.88 -7.04
CA GLY A 342 -1.28 19.47 -7.06
C GLY A 342 -1.26 20.90 -6.54
N ASN A 343 -2.19 21.24 -5.64
CA ASN A 343 -2.40 22.59 -5.13
C ASN A 343 -1.85 22.72 -3.70
N GLU A 344 -0.54 22.97 -3.62
CA GLU A 344 0.19 23.11 -2.35
C GLU A 344 -0.44 24.19 -1.44
N LYS A 345 -0.98 25.27 -2.00
CA LYS A 345 -1.57 26.36 -1.22
C LYS A 345 -2.86 25.95 -0.50
N GLU A 346 -3.77 25.27 -1.19
CA GLU A 346 -4.98 24.74 -0.54
C GLU A 346 -4.65 23.56 0.37
N SER A 347 -3.69 22.72 -0.01
CA SER A 347 -3.15 21.66 0.85
C SER A 347 -2.64 22.22 2.19
N GLU A 348 -1.79 23.25 2.17
CA GLU A 348 -1.25 23.92 3.36
C GLU A 348 -2.38 24.43 4.29
N LYS A 349 -3.39 25.07 3.70
CA LYS A 349 -4.55 25.59 4.43
C LYS A 349 -5.29 24.47 5.17
N TRP A 350 -5.58 23.36 4.50
CA TRP A 350 -6.29 22.24 5.11
C TRP A 350 -5.45 21.50 6.14
N TYR A 351 -4.15 21.33 5.91
CA TYR A 351 -3.26 20.74 6.91
C TYR A 351 -3.08 21.63 8.14
N LYS A 352 -3.07 22.97 8.00
CA LYS A 352 -3.11 23.91 9.14
C LYS A 352 -4.37 23.74 9.97
N ILE A 353 -5.53 23.63 9.33
CA ILE A 353 -6.80 23.36 10.03
C ILE A 353 -6.73 22.01 10.76
N GLY A 354 -6.23 20.96 10.10
CA GLY A 354 -6.05 19.65 10.73
C GLY A 354 -5.08 19.69 11.93
N LYS A 355 -4.01 20.48 11.85
CA LYS A 355 -3.09 20.74 12.96
C LYS A 355 -3.77 21.43 14.14
N GLU A 356 -4.58 22.46 13.91
CA GLU A 356 -5.37 23.12 14.95
C GLU A 356 -6.36 22.17 15.64
N MET A 357 -6.83 21.16 14.90
CA MET A 357 -7.71 20.11 15.40
C MET A 357 -6.97 18.95 16.09
N GLY A 358 -5.64 18.93 16.06
CA GLY A 358 -4.83 17.88 16.67
C GLY A 358 -4.82 16.57 15.86
N ASP A 359 -4.93 16.61 14.54
CA ASP A 359 -4.72 15.43 13.70
C ASP A 359 -3.22 15.24 13.42
N ALA A 360 -2.63 14.18 13.97
CA ALA A 360 -1.20 13.90 13.83
C ALA A 360 -0.75 13.72 12.37
N ARG A 361 -1.65 13.22 11.50
CA ARG A 361 -1.38 13.03 10.07
C ARG A 361 -1.33 14.37 9.34
N ALA A 362 -2.27 15.28 9.64
CA ALA A 362 -2.24 16.63 9.07
C ALA A 362 -0.99 17.42 9.52
N ILE A 363 -0.58 17.26 10.78
CA ILE A 363 0.64 17.87 11.32
C ILE A 363 1.87 17.36 10.56
N TYR A 364 1.94 16.04 10.35
CA TYR A 364 3.02 15.41 9.59
C TYR A 364 3.06 15.92 8.14
N GLN A 365 1.92 15.93 7.43
CA GLN A 365 1.90 16.39 6.05
C GLN A 365 2.23 17.88 5.92
N LEU A 366 1.87 18.71 6.91
CA LEU A 366 2.31 20.10 6.96
C LEU A 366 3.83 20.22 7.10
N ALA A 367 4.46 19.35 7.91
CA ALA A 367 5.91 19.31 8.06
C ALA A 367 6.59 18.89 6.74
N MET A 368 6.08 17.84 6.09
CA MET A 368 6.55 17.39 4.77
C MET A 368 6.46 18.49 3.71
N LEU A 369 5.33 19.20 3.65
CA LEU A 369 5.15 20.32 2.73
C LEU A 369 6.17 21.44 3.00
N TYR A 370 6.43 21.76 4.26
CA TYR A 370 7.40 22.79 4.64
C TYR A 370 8.87 22.38 4.44
N GLU A 371 9.19 21.10 4.47
CA GLU A 371 10.54 20.63 4.13
C GLU A 371 10.78 20.67 2.61
N THR A 372 9.77 20.31 1.81
CA THR A 372 9.95 19.99 0.39
C THR A 372 9.50 21.09 -0.57
N SER A 373 8.55 21.94 -0.18
CA SER A 373 7.99 22.98 -1.05
C SER A 373 9.00 24.10 -1.35
N ARG A 374 9.05 24.52 -2.61
CA ARG A 374 9.82 25.71 -3.01
C ARG A 374 9.14 27.02 -2.60
N GLU A 375 7.81 27.03 -2.53
CA GLU A 375 7.03 28.23 -2.19
C GLU A 375 6.83 28.37 -0.69
N PHE A 376 6.53 27.26 -0.01
CA PHE A 376 6.21 27.23 1.43
C PHE A 376 7.38 26.76 2.29
N GLY A 377 8.52 26.46 1.67
CA GLY A 377 9.73 25.96 2.33
C GLY A 377 10.09 26.72 3.60
N LYS A 378 10.33 25.98 4.68
CA LYS A 378 10.79 26.50 5.96
C LYS A 378 12.21 26.07 6.25
N SER A 379 12.79 26.62 7.31
CA SER A 379 14.07 26.10 7.80
C SER A 379 13.91 24.66 8.29
N GLU A 380 14.99 23.89 8.21
CA GLU A 380 15.04 22.52 8.71
C GLU A 380 14.62 22.44 10.19
N GLU A 381 15.02 23.43 10.99
CA GLU A 381 14.65 23.55 12.41
C GLU A 381 13.15 23.74 12.62
N GLU A 382 12.49 24.57 11.80
CA GLU A 382 11.05 24.77 11.85
C GLU A 382 10.27 23.52 11.43
N ALA A 383 10.69 22.85 10.35
CA ALA A 383 10.07 21.61 9.89
C ALA A 383 10.23 20.49 10.94
N TYR A 384 11.44 20.33 11.49
CA TYR A 384 11.74 19.39 12.57
C TYR A 384 10.84 19.60 13.79
N GLY A 385 10.64 20.87 14.21
CA GLY A 385 9.74 21.19 15.32
C GLY A 385 8.29 20.74 15.08
N ILE A 386 7.82 20.72 13.82
CA ILE A 386 6.47 20.23 13.48
C ILE A 386 6.44 18.70 13.42
N PHE A 387 7.46 18.05 12.85
CA PHE A 387 7.59 16.59 12.90
C PHE A 387 7.57 16.06 14.34
N GLU A 388 8.30 16.72 15.25
CA GLU A 388 8.37 16.33 16.66
C GLU A 388 6.99 16.34 17.35
N ILE A 389 6.13 17.30 17.00
CA ILE A 389 4.74 17.33 17.50
C ILE A 389 3.98 16.08 17.05
N SER A 390 4.02 15.75 15.76
CA SER A 390 3.33 14.57 15.22
C SER A 390 3.91 13.25 15.80
N ALA A 391 5.23 13.16 15.92
CA ALA A 391 5.91 12.01 16.50
C ALA A 391 5.50 11.76 17.96
N ASN A 392 5.39 12.82 18.77
CA ASN A 392 4.90 12.73 20.15
C ASN A 392 3.40 12.40 20.25
N MET A 393 2.65 12.51 19.15
CA MET A 393 1.27 12.03 19.02
C MET A 393 1.19 10.59 18.51
N LYS A 394 2.29 9.83 18.56
CA LYS A 394 2.39 8.42 18.19
C LYS A 394 2.19 8.13 16.70
N TYR A 395 2.40 9.12 15.84
CA TYR A 395 2.39 8.89 14.40
C TYR A 395 3.72 8.28 13.96
N ALA A 396 3.69 7.01 13.56
CA ALA A 396 4.90 6.24 13.26
C ALA A 396 5.75 6.84 12.12
N PRO A 397 5.17 7.36 11.01
CA PRO A 397 5.96 8.03 9.97
C PRO A 397 6.76 9.22 10.52
N ALA A 398 6.15 10.04 11.38
CA ALA A 398 6.85 11.16 12.02
C ALA A 398 7.97 10.67 12.96
N ILE A 399 7.75 9.63 13.76
CA ILE A 399 8.79 9.05 14.63
C ILE A 399 9.98 8.55 13.80
N MET A 400 9.70 7.93 12.66
CA MET A 400 10.71 7.42 11.75
C MET A 400 11.56 8.54 11.14
N ASP A 401 10.91 9.58 10.61
CA ASP A 401 11.62 10.73 10.06
C ASP A 401 12.48 11.41 11.13
N MET A 402 11.99 11.52 12.37
CA MET A 402 12.78 12.04 13.48
C MET A 402 14.04 11.22 13.78
N ALA A 403 14.00 9.89 13.60
CA ALA A 403 15.19 9.04 13.69
C ALA A 403 16.17 9.35 12.56
N PHE A 404 15.70 9.48 11.31
CA PHE A 404 16.56 9.83 10.16
C PHE A 404 17.16 11.23 10.26
N TYR A 405 16.40 12.23 10.71
CA TYR A 405 16.91 13.56 11.01
C TYR A 405 18.04 13.51 12.04
N SER A 406 17.84 12.73 13.11
CA SER A 406 18.83 12.57 14.17
C SER A 406 20.11 11.89 13.66
N ASP A 407 19.96 10.94 12.73
CA ASP A 407 21.08 10.25 12.10
C ASP A 407 21.88 11.19 11.17
N ARG A 408 21.19 11.97 10.32
CA ARG A 408 21.81 13.02 9.49
C ARG A 408 22.56 14.07 10.32
N ALA A 409 22.06 14.38 11.51
CA ALA A 409 22.70 15.28 12.47
C ALA A 409 23.79 14.60 13.33
N GLU A 410 24.11 13.33 13.06
CA GLU A 410 25.05 12.48 13.80
C GLU A 410 24.74 12.38 15.31
N ASN A 411 23.48 12.63 15.70
CA ASN A 411 23.01 12.59 17.08
C ASN A 411 22.55 11.19 17.47
N LYS A 412 23.53 10.33 17.74
CA LYS A 412 23.34 8.92 18.15
C LYS A 412 22.34 8.74 19.30
N ASN A 413 22.35 9.63 20.29
CA ASN A 413 21.42 9.51 21.43
C ASN A 413 19.96 9.68 20.99
N LYS A 414 19.69 10.63 20.10
CA LYS A 414 18.35 10.87 19.56
C LYS A 414 17.91 9.77 18.59
N VAL A 415 18.82 9.21 17.78
CA VAL A 415 18.51 8.03 16.95
C VAL A 415 18.01 6.88 17.84
N LYS A 416 18.71 6.56 18.94
CA LYS A 416 18.29 5.53 19.89
C LYS A 416 16.96 5.84 20.56
N GLU A 417 16.73 7.11 20.92
CA GLU A 417 15.47 7.54 21.53
C GLU A 417 14.27 7.29 20.59
N TRP A 418 14.35 7.76 19.34
CA TRP A 418 13.26 7.67 18.38
C TRP A 418 13.03 6.23 17.89
N THR A 419 14.09 5.50 17.57
CA THR A 419 13.98 4.07 17.20
C THR A 419 13.44 3.24 18.36
N SER A 420 13.84 3.51 19.61
CA SER A 420 13.27 2.84 20.78
C SER A 420 11.78 3.14 20.93
N LYS A 421 11.31 4.38 20.71
CA LYS A 421 9.88 4.70 20.71
C LYS A 421 9.15 3.87 19.64
N LEU A 422 9.64 3.87 18.40
CA LEU A 422 9.04 3.12 17.30
C LEU A 422 8.92 1.61 17.59
N LEU A 423 9.94 1.01 18.23
CA LEU A 423 9.99 -0.43 18.49
C LEU A 423 9.25 -0.84 19.77
N ASN A 424 9.12 0.04 20.76
CA ASN A 424 8.63 -0.31 22.09
C ASN A 424 7.33 0.36 22.51
N GLU A 425 6.93 1.44 21.87
CA GLU A 425 5.68 2.11 22.19
C GLU A 425 4.48 1.34 21.60
N THR A 426 3.35 1.36 22.30
CA THR A 426 2.12 0.71 21.87
C THR A 426 1.14 1.73 21.31
N GLY A 427 0.24 1.27 20.43
CA GLY A 427 -0.76 2.14 19.81
C GLY A 427 -0.15 3.17 18.86
N LEU A 428 0.94 2.81 18.17
CA LEU A 428 1.52 3.64 17.10
C LEU A 428 0.61 3.59 15.88
N ILE A 429 0.32 4.75 15.31
CA ILE A 429 -0.56 4.91 14.15
C ILE A 429 0.28 4.84 12.87
N GLU A 430 -0.20 4.05 11.91
CA GLU A 430 0.40 3.83 10.59
C GLU A 430 1.84 3.29 10.65
N LEU A 431 2.13 2.46 11.67
CA LEU A 431 3.39 1.73 11.73
C LEU A 431 3.45 0.67 10.62
N GLY A 432 4.46 0.76 9.76
CA GLY A 432 4.78 -0.24 8.75
C GLY A 432 5.91 -1.19 9.17
N LYS A 433 5.94 -2.40 8.61
CA LYS A 433 7.04 -3.37 8.81
C LYS A 433 8.38 -2.81 8.32
N ASN A 434 8.37 -2.05 7.23
CA ASN A 434 9.54 -1.34 6.70
C ASN A 434 10.16 -0.42 7.76
N MET A 435 9.32 0.36 8.47
CA MET A 435 9.81 1.29 9.50
C MET A 435 10.46 0.56 10.67
N ILE A 436 9.88 -0.57 11.08
CA ILE A 436 10.50 -1.44 12.10
C ILE A 436 11.87 -1.93 11.61
N GLY A 437 11.96 -2.37 10.36
CA GLY A 437 13.20 -2.82 9.72
C GLY A 437 14.27 -1.74 9.68
N ASP A 438 13.98 -0.52 9.20
CA ASP A 438 15.02 0.50 9.15
C ASP A 438 15.40 1.03 10.53
N ALA A 439 14.48 1.06 11.50
CA ALA A 439 14.83 1.36 12.89
C ALA A 439 15.80 0.33 13.49
N GLN A 440 15.59 -0.96 13.19
CA GLN A 440 16.53 -2.02 13.57
C GLN A 440 17.89 -1.88 12.87
N ASN A 441 17.90 -1.53 11.58
CA ASN A 441 19.13 -1.30 10.82
C ASN A 441 19.93 -0.12 11.38
N LEU A 442 19.28 1.01 11.68
CA LEU A 442 19.93 2.18 12.31
C LEU A 442 20.59 1.79 13.63
N LEU A 443 19.91 1.01 14.47
CA LEU A 443 20.48 0.53 15.73
C LEU A 443 21.68 -0.41 15.52
N GLU A 444 21.59 -1.32 14.55
CA GLU A 444 22.69 -2.24 14.21
C GLU A 444 23.93 -1.51 13.68
N GLU A 445 23.75 -0.51 12.82
CA GLU A 445 24.84 0.35 12.33
C GLU A 445 25.56 1.10 13.47
N MET A 446 24.86 1.32 14.59
CA MET A 446 25.41 1.89 15.81
C MET A 446 26.08 0.86 16.73
N GLY A 447 26.08 -0.42 16.36
CA GLY A 447 26.65 -1.53 17.12
C GLY A 447 25.71 -2.12 18.17
N GLU A 448 24.41 -1.81 18.14
CA GLU A 448 23.43 -2.44 19.01
C GLU A 448 23.06 -3.84 18.51
N LYS A 449 22.88 -4.78 19.43
CA LYS A 449 22.49 -6.15 19.10
C LYS A 449 20.96 -6.22 18.94
N ILE A 450 20.49 -6.64 17.77
CA ILE A 450 19.07 -6.89 17.50
C ILE A 450 18.79 -8.39 17.55
N GLU A 451 17.97 -8.83 18.50
CA GLU A 451 17.68 -10.27 18.70
C GLU A 451 16.59 -10.78 17.74
N ASP A 452 15.58 -9.96 17.44
CA ASP A 452 14.44 -10.30 16.60
C ASP A 452 14.39 -9.41 15.34
N LYS A 453 15.45 -9.46 14.51
CA LYS A 453 15.53 -8.66 13.29
C LYS A 453 14.49 -9.13 12.27
N ILE A 454 13.64 -8.21 11.79
CA ILE A 454 12.72 -8.49 10.69
C ILE A 454 13.57 -8.76 9.44
N SER A 455 13.28 -9.84 8.72
CA SER A 455 14.07 -10.23 7.54
C SER A 455 13.90 -9.20 6.42
N GLU A 456 14.98 -8.90 5.69
CA GLU A 456 14.99 -7.96 4.56
C GLU A 456 14.08 -8.37 3.38
N LYS A 457 13.42 -9.54 3.44
CA LYS A 457 12.56 -10.03 2.36
C LYS A 457 11.19 -9.36 2.29
N ASP A 458 10.79 -8.63 3.33
CA ASP A 458 9.39 -8.18 3.51
C ASP A 458 9.26 -6.65 3.38
N TYR A 459 9.95 -6.02 2.42
CA TYR A 459 9.75 -4.60 2.16
C TYR A 459 8.68 -4.40 1.10
N GLU A 460 7.55 -3.84 1.52
CA GLU A 460 6.54 -3.30 0.61
C GLU A 460 6.21 -1.86 0.96
N ILE A 461 6.01 -1.09 -0.11
CA ILE A 461 5.22 0.12 -0.14
C ILE A 461 3.88 -0.33 -0.76
N GLU A 462 2.89 -0.58 0.08
CA GLU A 462 1.55 -0.97 -0.35
C GLU A 462 0.73 0.31 -0.61
N TYR A 463 0.85 0.91 -1.80
CA TYR A 463 -0.02 2.03 -2.20
C TYR A 463 -1.21 1.50 -3.00
N ASP A 464 -2.28 1.11 -2.31
CA ASP A 464 -3.40 0.40 -2.95
C ASP A 464 -4.61 1.31 -3.30
N GLU A 465 -4.98 2.33 -2.51
CA GLU A 465 -6.18 3.15 -2.82
C GLU A 465 -5.90 4.32 -3.79
N ASP A 466 -4.82 5.08 -3.55
CA ASP A 466 -4.47 6.25 -4.37
C ASP A 466 -4.08 5.84 -5.80
N LEU A 467 -3.35 4.74 -5.94
CA LEU A 467 -2.97 4.19 -7.24
C LEU A 467 -4.21 3.77 -8.06
N ILE A 468 -5.18 3.10 -7.43
CA ILE A 468 -6.44 2.69 -8.08
C ILE A 468 -7.23 3.92 -8.53
N TYR A 469 -7.29 4.97 -7.71
CA TYR A 469 -7.94 6.24 -8.08
C TYR A 469 -7.30 6.86 -9.33
N PHE A 470 -5.97 7.01 -9.34
CA PHE A 470 -5.26 7.59 -10.48
C PHE A 470 -5.43 6.77 -11.75
N ILE A 471 -5.28 5.44 -11.67
CA ILE A 471 -5.49 4.54 -12.81
C ILE A 471 -6.85 4.77 -13.46
N LYS A 472 -7.91 4.96 -12.66
CA LYS A 472 -9.27 5.17 -13.16
C LYS A 472 -9.53 6.56 -13.71
N LYS A 473 -9.04 7.61 -13.03
CA LYS A 473 -9.16 9.00 -13.50
C LYS A 473 -8.65 9.11 -14.95
N PHE A 474 -7.47 8.56 -15.23
CA PHE A 474 -6.87 8.64 -16.56
C PHE A 474 -7.46 7.65 -17.59
N LYS A 475 -8.07 6.53 -17.17
CA LYS A 475 -8.84 5.66 -18.09
C LYS A 475 -10.07 6.33 -18.68
N SER A 476 -10.65 7.34 -18.01
CA SER A 476 -11.83 8.06 -18.53
C SER A 476 -11.52 9.10 -19.62
N TRP A 477 -10.25 9.31 -19.95
CA TRP A 477 -9.78 10.29 -20.94
C TRP A 477 -9.32 9.66 -22.27
N ASN A 478 -9.25 8.34 -22.36
CA ASN A 478 -9.00 7.57 -23.59
C ASN A 478 -10.27 6.83 -24.01
#